data_AF-A0AAD4W4X3-F1
#
_entry.id   AF-A0AAD4W4X3-F1
#
_cell.length_a   1.000
_cell.length_b   1.000
_cell.length_c   1.000
_cell.angle_alpha   90.00
_cell.angle_beta   90.00
_cell.angle_gamma   90.00
#
_symmetry.space_group_name_H-M   'P 1'
#
loop_
_entity.id
_entity.type
_entity.pdbx_description
1 polymer ?
#
loop_
_entity_poly.entity_id
_entity_poly.type
_entity_poly.pdbx_seq_one_letter_code
_entity_poly.pdbx_strand_id
1 'polypeptide(L)'
;MTLVQRFGRLDLFITMTCNPNWKEIKRELLPGQTPQDRPNLLTRVFHAKLEELKKDINGKGVLGNIVAYAYVIEFQKRGLPHVYMLVVLDENDKLNNPDDYDQIVKAEIPNKHEESHLHNVFVDARWVCALDALWRIFKFVVNWIYPTVQRLQIHLPNMHQVRFQYDQTIANILIDERLNKTMLTEFFTLNRNDAKAKRYLYREIPEHYRWIRSERL
;
A
#
# COMPACT_ATOMS: atom_id res chain seq x y z
N MET A 1 4.52 -5.39 12.26
CA MET A 1 3.53 -5.62 11.19
C MET A 1 2.81 -6.93 11.53
N THR A 2 1.98 -6.89 12.58
CA THR A 2 1.48 -8.07 13.30
C THR A 2 0.52 -8.92 12.46
N LEU A 3 -0.23 -8.30 11.54
CA LEU A 3 -1.14 -9.00 10.64
C LEU A 3 -0.41 -10.01 9.75
N VAL A 4 0.67 -9.57 9.09
CA VAL A 4 1.46 -10.42 8.19
C VAL A 4 2.21 -11.52 8.93
N GLN A 5 2.66 -11.22 10.16
CA GLN A 5 3.31 -12.22 11.01
C GLN A 5 2.36 -13.33 11.46
N ARG A 6 1.06 -13.01 11.63
CA ARG A 6 0.07 -13.96 12.15
C ARG A 6 -0.71 -14.69 11.08
N PHE A 7 -1.06 -14.01 9.99
CA PHE A 7 -1.95 -14.53 8.95
C PHE A 7 -1.24 -14.76 7.60
N GLY A 8 0.06 -14.45 7.51
CA GLY A 8 0.82 -14.63 6.28
C GLY A 8 0.76 -13.43 5.35
N ARG A 9 1.16 -13.65 4.09
CA ARG A 9 1.32 -12.60 3.08
C ARG A 9 -0.04 -11.97 2.73
N LEU A 10 -0.01 -10.67 2.42
CA LEU A 10 -1.15 -9.94 1.86
C LEU A 10 -1.40 -10.31 0.40
N ASP A 11 -2.66 -10.50 0.02
CA ASP A 11 -3.06 -10.93 -1.32
C ASP A 11 -3.69 -9.80 -2.13
N LEU A 12 -4.60 -9.02 -1.51
CA LEU A 12 -5.32 -7.95 -2.19
C LEU A 12 -5.14 -6.60 -1.49
N PHE A 13 -5.00 -5.56 -2.32
CA PHE A 13 -5.02 -4.16 -1.91
C PHE A 13 -6.26 -3.49 -2.51
N ILE A 14 -7.26 -3.22 -1.67
CA ILE A 14 -8.54 -2.67 -2.09
C ILE A 14 -8.59 -1.19 -1.71
N THR A 15 -9.04 -0.36 -2.66
CA THR A 15 -9.29 1.06 -2.42
C THR A 15 -10.74 1.40 -2.66
N MET A 16 -11.30 2.27 -1.81
CA MET A 16 -12.64 2.81 -2.01
C MET A 16 -12.64 4.30 -1.76
N THR A 17 -13.03 5.07 -2.76
CA THR A 17 -13.12 6.54 -2.68
C THR A 17 -14.57 6.97 -2.59
N CYS A 18 -14.88 7.90 -1.70
CA CYS A 18 -16.19 8.56 -1.69
C CYS A 18 -16.43 9.25 -3.03
N ASN A 19 -17.54 8.94 -3.69
CA ASN A 19 -17.94 9.60 -4.93
C ASN A 19 -19.10 10.56 -4.65
N PRO A 20 -18.90 11.89 -4.77
CA PRO A 20 -19.95 12.89 -4.58
C PRO A 20 -21.15 12.70 -5.52
N ASN A 21 -20.97 11.96 -6.62
CA ASN A 21 -22.02 11.70 -7.60
C ASN A 21 -22.94 10.53 -7.26
N TRP A 22 -22.73 9.82 -6.14
CA TRP A 22 -23.64 8.75 -5.75
C TRP A 22 -25.08 9.26 -5.60
N LYS A 23 -26.04 8.48 -6.09
CA LYS A 23 -27.46 8.84 -6.14
C LYS A 23 -28.03 9.16 -4.75
N GLU A 24 -27.54 8.46 -3.73
CA GLU A 24 -27.92 8.65 -2.33
C GLU A 24 -27.47 10.01 -1.79
N ILE A 25 -26.35 10.55 -2.29
CA ILE A 25 -25.90 11.91 -1.94
C ILE A 25 -26.78 12.91 -2.70
N LYS A 26 -26.87 12.78 -4.03
CA LYS A 26 -27.61 13.75 -4.87
C LYS A 26 -29.08 13.90 -4.47
N ARG A 27 -29.73 12.81 -4.05
CA ARG A 27 -31.13 12.81 -3.62
C ARG A 27 -31.38 13.60 -2.34
N GLU A 28 -30.40 13.64 -1.43
CA GLU A 28 -30.53 14.24 -0.10
C GLU A 28 -29.94 15.67 -0.03
N LEU A 29 -29.49 16.22 -1.17
CA LEU A 29 -29.06 17.62 -1.28
C LEU A 29 -30.29 18.53 -1.42
N LEU A 30 -30.27 19.63 -0.68
CA LEU A 30 -31.28 20.69 -0.83
C LEU A 30 -30.99 21.53 -2.08
N PRO A 31 -31.99 22.24 -2.63
CA PRO A 31 -31.79 23.14 -3.76
C PRO A 31 -30.63 24.13 -3.50
N GLY A 32 -29.67 24.17 -4.43
CA GLY A 32 -28.49 25.03 -4.34
C GLY A 32 -27.33 24.49 -3.50
N GLN A 33 -27.48 23.35 -2.81
CA GLN A 33 -26.37 22.72 -2.08
C GLN A 33 -25.47 21.90 -2.99
N THR A 34 -24.17 21.95 -2.71
CA THR A 34 -23.17 21.05 -3.26
C THR A 34 -22.86 19.93 -2.27
N PRO A 35 -22.34 18.77 -2.72
CA PRO A 35 -21.88 17.72 -1.82
C PRO A 35 -20.88 18.21 -0.75
N GLN A 36 -20.05 19.20 -1.10
CA GLN A 36 -19.06 19.80 -0.21
C GLN A 36 -19.70 20.56 0.97
N ASP A 37 -20.92 21.08 0.78
CA ASP A 37 -21.68 21.79 1.83
C ASP A 37 -22.29 20.81 2.86
N ARG A 38 -22.31 19.50 2.56
CA ARG A 38 -22.92 18.45 3.37
C ARG A 38 -21.93 17.33 3.69
N PRO A 39 -20.80 17.63 4.38
CA PRO A 39 -19.76 16.63 4.68
C PRO A 39 -20.28 15.48 5.54
N ASN A 40 -21.25 15.75 6.43
CA ASN A 40 -21.92 14.72 7.22
C ASN A 40 -22.69 13.69 6.35
N LEU A 41 -23.34 14.15 5.28
CA LEU A 41 -24.04 13.29 4.33
C LEU A 41 -23.03 12.41 3.55
N LEU A 42 -21.95 13.02 3.06
CA LEU A 42 -20.86 12.31 2.38
C LEU A 42 -20.30 11.18 3.24
N THR A 43 -19.93 11.50 4.50
CA THR A 43 -19.37 10.52 5.44
C THR A 43 -20.37 9.40 5.75
N ARG A 44 -21.65 9.71 5.94
CA ARG A 44 -22.68 8.69 6.23
C ARG A 44 -22.89 7.73 5.06
N VAL A 45 -23.00 8.26 3.84
CA VAL A 45 -23.18 7.42 2.64
C VAL A 45 -21.92 6.59 2.38
N PHE A 46 -20.73 7.19 2.53
CA PHE A 46 -19.47 6.47 2.43
C PHE A 46 -19.36 5.33 3.43
N HIS A 47 -19.66 5.60 4.71
CA HIS A 47 -19.64 4.60 5.76
C HIS A 47 -20.62 3.46 5.45
N ALA A 48 -21.85 3.78 5.04
CA ALA A 48 -22.82 2.77 4.65
C ALA A 48 -22.32 1.87 3.51
N LYS A 49 -21.69 2.45 2.48
CA LYS A 49 -21.09 1.67 1.38
C LYS A 49 -19.86 0.86 1.81
N LEU A 50 -19.06 1.38 2.75
CA LEU A 50 -17.94 0.64 3.33
C LEU A 50 -18.43 -0.58 4.11
N GLU A 51 -19.52 -0.45 4.86
CA GLU A 51 -20.13 -1.57 5.59
C GLU A 51 -20.70 -2.62 4.63
N GLU A 52 -21.31 -2.21 3.52
CA GLU A 52 -21.73 -3.16 2.49
C GLU A 52 -20.54 -3.87 1.85
N LEU A 53 -19.46 -3.15 1.51
CA LEU A 53 -18.23 -3.76 1.01
C LEU A 53 -17.68 -4.81 2.00
N LYS A 54 -17.64 -4.49 3.30
CA LYS A 54 -17.21 -5.44 4.33
C LYS A 54 -18.08 -6.70 4.39
N LYS A 55 -19.40 -6.56 4.25
CA LYS A 55 -20.32 -7.71 4.22
C LYS A 55 -20.10 -8.56 2.99
N ASP A 56 -19.90 -7.94 1.83
CA ASP A 56 -19.62 -8.65 0.59
C ASP A 56 -18.36 -9.50 0.74
N ILE A 57 -17.27 -8.91 1.21
CA ILE A 57 -15.98 -9.59 1.30
C ILE A 57 -15.91 -10.65 2.44
N ASN A 58 -16.60 -10.44 3.57
CA ASN A 58 -16.55 -11.38 4.70
C ASN A 58 -17.68 -12.43 4.73
N GLY A 59 -18.78 -12.21 3.98
CA GLY A 59 -19.99 -13.04 4.11
C GLY A 59 -20.47 -13.66 2.80
N LYS A 60 -20.14 -13.07 1.65
CA LYS A 60 -20.60 -13.55 0.35
C LYS A 60 -19.49 -14.22 -0.47
N GLY A 61 -18.25 -14.21 0.02
CA GLY A 61 -17.11 -14.84 -0.65
C GLY A 61 -16.79 -14.26 -2.03
N VAL A 62 -17.15 -13.00 -2.29
CA VAL A 62 -17.05 -12.38 -3.63
C VAL A 62 -15.60 -12.33 -4.14
N LEU A 63 -14.63 -12.35 -3.23
CA LEU A 63 -13.19 -12.35 -3.52
C LEU A 63 -12.49 -13.62 -3.00
N GLY A 64 -13.26 -14.67 -2.70
CA GLY A 64 -12.81 -15.84 -1.94
C GLY A 64 -13.00 -15.67 -0.43
N ASN A 65 -12.56 -16.65 0.35
CA ASN A 65 -12.63 -16.63 1.80
C ASN A 65 -11.53 -15.73 2.39
N ILE A 66 -11.92 -14.74 3.21
CA ILE A 66 -11.00 -13.81 3.86
C ILE A 66 -10.72 -14.28 5.28
N VAL A 67 -9.44 -14.54 5.58
CA VAL A 67 -9.00 -14.93 6.92
C VAL A 67 -8.63 -13.72 7.79
N ALA A 68 -8.19 -12.62 7.18
CA ALA A 68 -7.89 -11.38 7.88
C ALA A 68 -7.93 -10.17 6.94
N TYR A 69 -8.31 -9.01 7.46
CA TYR A 69 -8.14 -7.74 6.77
C TYR A 69 -7.83 -6.62 7.76
N ALA A 70 -7.17 -5.58 7.29
CA ALA A 70 -6.96 -4.33 8.02
C ALA A 70 -7.21 -3.17 7.07
N TYR A 71 -7.80 -2.08 7.55
CA TYR A 71 -8.04 -0.91 6.72
C TYR A 71 -7.82 0.39 7.48
N VAL A 72 -7.48 1.44 6.73
CA VAL A 72 -7.35 2.80 7.21
C VAL A 72 -8.24 3.69 6.36
N ILE A 73 -8.92 4.64 7.01
CA ILE A 73 -9.68 5.69 6.35
C ILE A 73 -8.82 6.96 6.40
N GLU A 74 -8.53 7.52 5.24
CA GLU A 74 -7.81 8.77 5.07
C GLU A 74 -8.69 9.81 4.38
N PHE A 75 -8.42 11.08 4.67
CA PHE A 75 -9.03 12.19 3.97
C PHE A 75 -8.01 12.75 2.98
N GLN A 76 -8.21 12.49 1.69
CA GLN A 76 -7.33 13.02 0.65
C GLN A 76 -7.50 14.55 0.54
N LYS A 77 -6.58 15.26 -0.14
CA LYS A 77 -6.50 16.74 -0.24
C LYS A 77 -7.71 17.45 -0.92
N ARG A 78 -8.88 16.82 -0.97
CA ARG A 78 -10.18 17.41 -1.31
C ARG A 78 -11.29 17.08 -0.28
N GLY A 79 -10.91 16.54 0.88
CA GLY A 79 -11.80 16.27 2.02
C GLY A 79 -12.67 15.01 1.90
N LEU A 80 -12.59 14.28 0.78
CA LEU A 80 -13.39 13.08 0.58
C LEU A 80 -12.76 11.89 1.31
N PRO A 81 -13.56 11.10 2.05
CA PRO A 81 -13.09 9.86 2.66
C PRO A 81 -12.57 8.87 1.60
N HIS A 82 -11.46 8.24 1.92
CA HIS A 82 -10.83 7.21 1.11
C HIS A 82 -10.40 6.06 2.02
N VAL A 83 -10.67 4.82 1.63
CA VAL A 83 -10.23 3.63 2.36
C VAL A 83 -9.08 2.98 1.62
N TYR A 84 -8.05 2.60 2.37
CA TYR A 84 -7.04 1.62 1.96
C TYR A 84 -7.26 0.36 2.79
N MET A 85 -7.51 -0.76 2.14
CA MET A 85 -7.79 -2.04 2.78
C MET A 85 -6.81 -3.10 2.29
N LEU A 86 -6.17 -3.76 3.24
CA LEU A 86 -5.28 -4.90 3.05
C LEU A 86 -6.04 -6.16 3.40
N VAL A 87 -6.03 -7.14 2.51
CA VAL A 87 -6.77 -8.42 2.67
C VAL A 87 -5.81 -9.60 2.58
N VAL A 88 -6.05 -10.58 3.43
CA VAL A 88 -5.44 -11.91 3.43
C VAL A 88 -6.54 -12.94 3.17
N LEU A 89 -6.39 -13.69 2.09
CA LEU A 89 -7.25 -14.79 1.67
C LEU A 89 -6.82 -16.10 2.34
N ASP A 90 -7.77 -17.02 2.49
CA ASP A 90 -7.53 -18.41 2.85
C ASP A 90 -6.59 -19.09 1.86
N GLU A 91 -5.83 -20.09 2.31
CA GLU A 91 -4.87 -20.82 1.46
C GLU A 91 -5.53 -21.46 0.22
N ASN A 92 -6.78 -21.89 0.34
CA ASN A 92 -7.50 -22.50 -0.79
C ASN A 92 -7.97 -21.47 -1.84
N ASP A 93 -8.04 -20.19 -1.47
CA ASP A 93 -8.49 -19.09 -2.33
C ASP A 93 -7.34 -18.17 -2.77
N LYS A 94 -6.09 -18.60 -2.55
CA LYS A 94 -4.90 -17.83 -2.96
C LYS A 94 -4.80 -17.71 -4.49
N LEU A 95 -4.53 -16.50 -4.94
CA LEU A 95 -4.35 -16.15 -6.35
C LEU A 95 -2.88 -16.37 -6.75
N ASN A 96 -2.59 -17.55 -7.28
CA ASN A 96 -1.22 -18.02 -7.53
C ASN A 96 -0.80 -17.90 -8.99
N ASN A 97 -1.76 -17.79 -9.91
CA ASN A 97 -1.51 -17.65 -11.34
C ASN A 97 -2.38 -16.54 -11.96
N PRO A 98 -2.05 -16.03 -13.17
CA PRO A 98 -2.80 -14.97 -13.83
C PRO A 98 -4.29 -15.27 -14.03
N ASP A 99 -4.65 -16.51 -14.33
CA ASP A 99 -6.04 -16.90 -14.58
C ASP A 99 -6.90 -16.77 -13.32
N ASP A 100 -6.32 -16.98 -12.13
CA ASP A 100 -7.00 -16.75 -10.84
C ASP A 100 -7.38 -15.27 -10.67
N TYR A 101 -6.50 -14.35 -11.10
CA TYR A 101 -6.78 -12.91 -11.03
C TYR A 101 -7.88 -12.51 -12.02
N ASP A 102 -7.90 -13.09 -13.22
CA ASP A 102 -8.90 -12.79 -14.24
C ASP A 102 -10.32 -13.24 -13.83
N GLN A 103 -10.43 -14.23 -12.92
CA GLN A 103 -11.71 -14.67 -12.37
C GLN A 103 -12.31 -13.66 -11.38
N ILE A 104 -11.47 -12.95 -10.61
CA ILE A 104 -11.93 -12.03 -9.56
C ILE A 104 -11.87 -10.56 -9.99
N VAL A 105 -11.00 -10.20 -10.94
CA VAL A 105 -10.82 -8.85 -11.46
C VAL A 105 -11.11 -8.87 -12.95
N LYS A 106 -12.40 -8.75 -13.30
CA LYS A 106 -12.84 -8.61 -14.68
C LYS A 106 -13.36 -7.20 -14.94
N ALA A 107 -12.85 -6.57 -15.98
CA ALA A 107 -13.41 -5.35 -16.53
C ALA A 107 -13.92 -5.66 -17.94
N GLU A 108 -15.22 -5.70 -18.12
CA GLU A 108 -15.84 -5.81 -19.44
C GLU A 108 -16.13 -4.41 -19.98
N ILE A 109 -15.86 -4.21 -21.27
CA ILE A 109 -16.33 -3.01 -21.96
C ILE A 109 -17.83 -3.20 -22.18
N PRO A 110 -18.68 -2.31 -21.64
CA PRO A 110 -20.14 -2.42 -21.79
C PRO A 110 -20.51 -2.50 -23.27
N ASN A 111 -21.47 -3.36 -23.62
CA ASN A 111 -21.88 -3.51 -25.01
C ASN A 111 -22.47 -2.19 -25.52
N LYS A 112 -21.98 -1.69 -26.66
CA LYS A 112 -22.40 -0.40 -27.23
C LYS A 112 -23.91 -0.35 -27.57
N HIS A 113 -24.50 -1.47 -27.93
CA HIS A 113 -25.90 -1.57 -28.34
C HIS A 113 -26.85 -1.77 -27.16
N GLU A 114 -26.43 -2.52 -26.14
CA GLU A 114 -27.26 -2.81 -24.97
C GLU A 114 -27.11 -1.75 -23.88
N GLU A 115 -25.88 -1.24 -23.68
CA GLU A 115 -25.51 -0.33 -22.60
C GLU A 115 -24.77 0.90 -23.14
N SER A 116 -25.34 1.53 -24.17
CA SER A 116 -24.73 2.67 -24.88
C SER A 116 -24.22 3.79 -23.95
N HIS A 117 -24.96 4.08 -22.89
CA HIS A 117 -24.55 5.08 -21.89
C HIS A 117 -23.27 4.69 -21.15
N LEU A 118 -23.18 3.45 -20.66
CA LEU A 118 -22.00 2.95 -19.94
C LEU A 118 -20.79 2.80 -20.88
N HIS A 119 -21.03 2.35 -22.12
CA HIS A 119 -20.00 2.29 -23.15
C HIS A 119 -19.41 3.69 -23.43
N ASN A 120 -20.24 4.72 -23.55
CA ASN A 120 -19.77 6.08 -23.80
C ASN A 120 -18.99 6.63 -22.59
N VAL A 121 -19.46 6.40 -21.36
CA VAL A 121 -18.72 6.78 -20.14
C VAL A 121 -17.36 6.08 -20.08
N PHE A 122 -17.29 4.79 -20.43
CA PHE A 122 -16.02 4.05 -20.50
C PHE A 122 -15.08 4.62 -21.57
N VAL A 123 -15.59 4.96 -22.75
CA VAL A 123 -14.81 5.57 -23.84
C VAL A 123 -14.28 6.94 -23.42
N ASP A 124 -15.12 7.78 -22.81
CA ASP A 124 -14.76 9.14 -22.37
C ASP A 124 -13.78 9.12 -21.19
N ALA A 125 -13.89 8.12 -20.30
CA ALA A 125 -12.98 7.93 -19.18
C ALA A 125 -11.59 7.42 -19.60
N ARG A 126 -11.41 6.94 -20.84
CA ARG A 126 -10.10 6.61 -21.41
C ARG A 126 -9.37 7.89 -21.80
N TRP A 127 -8.92 8.63 -20.80
CA TRP A 127 -7.99 9.72 -21.00
C TRP A 127 -6.58 9.14 -21.12
N VAL A 128 -6.15 8.82 -22.34
CA VAL A 128 -4.73 8.59 -22.60
C VAL A 128 -4.08 9.97 -22.67
N CYS A 129 -3.45 10.39 -21.58
CA CYS A 129 -2.74 11.67 -21.60
C CYS A 129 -1.60 11.59 -22.65
N ALA A 130 -1.24 12.74 -23.24
CA ALA A 130 -0.18 12.78 -24.26
C ALA A 130 1.12 12.10 -23.78
N LEU A 131 1.39 12.17 -22.47
CA LEU A 131 2.48 11.46 -21.83
C LEU A 131 2.32 9.93 -21.94
N ASP A 132 1.16 9.37 -21.57
CA ASP A 132 0.89 7.91 -21.63
C ASP A 132 0.92 7.37 -23.08
N ALA A 133 0.49 8.17 -24.05
CA ALA A 133 0.66 7.87 -25.48
C ALA A 133 2.15 7.88 -25.89
N LEU A 134 2.92 8.88 -25.45
CA LEU A 134 4.37 8.95 -25.65
C LEU A 134 5.05 7.70 -25.06
N TRP A 135 4.67 7.30 -23.85
CA TRP A 135 5.18 6.10 -23.18
C TRP A 135 4.91 4.84 -23.99
N ARG A 136 3.68 4.65 -24.49
CA ARG A 136 3.32 3.48 -25.30
C ARG A 136 4.02 3.46 -26.66
N ILE A 137 4.17 4.61 -27.30
CA ILE A 137 4.79 4.73 -28.63
C ILE A 137 6.32 4.56 -28.55
N PHE A 138 6.96 5.22 -27.59
CA PHE A 138 8.42 5.25 -27.49
C PHE A 138 9.01 4.22 -26.52
N LYS A 139 8.16 3.44 -25.84
CA LYS A 139 8.54 2.36 -24.91
C LYS A 139 9.59 2.78 -23.88
N PHE A 140 9.44 3.98 -23.31
CA PHE A 140 10.33 4.43 -22.24
C PHE A 140 10.24 3.45 -21.05
N VAL A 141 11.37 3.19 -20.38
CA VAL A 141 11.45 2.28 -19.23
C VAL A 141 10.74 2.95 -18.03
N VAL A 142 9.67 2.32 -17.53
CA VAL A 142 8.65 2.97 -16.67
C VAL A 142 9.20 3.46 -15.34
N ASN A 143 10.31 2.93 -14.82
CA ASN A 143 10.92 3.46 -13.59
C ASN A 143 12.45 3.30 -13.63
N TRP A 144 13.18 4.42 -13.70
CA TRP A 144 14.44 4.55 -12.97
C TRP A 144 14.11 5.28 -11.67
N ILE A 145 14.14 4.60 -10.52
CA ILE A 145 14.25 5.31 -9.25
C ILE A 145 15.67 5.87 -9.23
N TYR A 146 15.83 7.07 -9.79
CA TYR A 146 17.12 7.72 -9.89
C TYR A 146 17.03 9.15 -9.36
N PRO A 147 17.79 9.47 -8.30
CA PRO A 147 18.58 8.53 -7.50
C PRO A 147 17.69 7.58 -6.68
N THR A 148 18.21 6.37 -6.40
CA THR A 148 17.61 5.45 -5.42
C THR A 148 17.41 6.19 -4.11
N VAL A 149 16.16 6.45 -3.69
CA VAL A 149 15.89 7.03 -2.38
C VAL A 149 16.05 5.94 -1.34
N GLN A 150 17.24 5.85 -0.76
CA GLN A 150 17.52 4.94 0.33
C GLN A 150 17.10 5.58 1.65
N ARG A 151 16.11 5.00 2.33
CA ARG A 151 15.65 5.50 3.63
C ARG A 151 16.74 5.26 4.68
N LEU A 152 17.41 6.32 5.10
CA LEU A 152 18.32 6.28 6.24
C LEU A 152 17.51 6.12 7.52
N GLN A 153 17.80 5.08 8.30
CA GLN A 153 17.20 4.88 9.61
C GLN A 153 17.91 5.81 10.62
N ILE A 154 17.46 7.07 10.69
CA ILE A 154 17.90 8.03 11.69
C ILE A 154 17.00 7.88 12.92
N HIS A 155 17.62 7.69 14.08
CA HIS A 155 16.96 7.60 15.37
C HIS A 155 17.77 8.38 16.40
N LEU A 156 17.12 8.85 17.47
CA LEU A 156 17.82 9.39 18.63
C LEU A 156 18.64 8.29 19.33
N PRO A 157 19.63 8.65 20.18
CA PRO A 157 20.38 7.67 20.95
C PRO A 157 19.45 6.72 21.71
N ASN A 158 19.66 5.41 21.55
CA ASN A 158 18.86 4.33 22.14
C ASN A 158 17.37 4.28 21.73
N MET A 159 16.97 4.98 20.66
CA MET A 159 15.60 4.94 20.12
C MET A 159 15.51 4.20 18.77
N HIS A 160 16.45 3.32 18.48
CA HIS A 160 16.42 2.48 17.28
C HIS A 160 15.42 1.34 17.44
N GLN A 161 14.86 0.89 16.33
CA GLN A 161 13.92 -0.22 16.33
C GLN A 161 14.67 -1.55 16.48
N VAL A 162 14.40 -2.28 17.58
CA VAL A 162 14.88 -3.65 17.78
C VAL A 162 13.81 -4.64 17.31
N ARG A 163 14.24 -5.69 16.60
CA ARG A 163 13.38 -6.83 16.23
C ARG A 163 13.77 -8.02 17.11
N PHE A 164 12.80 -8.66 17.73
CA PHE A 164 12.98 -9.84 18.55
C PHE A 164 11.96 -10.91 18.17
N GLN A 165 12.28 -12.17 18.47
CA GLN A 165 11.37 -13.31 18.30
C GLN A 165 10.52 -13.53 19.55
N TYR A 166 9.38 -14.22 19.41
CA TYR A 166 8.41 -14.40 20.49
C TYR A 166 8.96 -15.21 21.68
N ASP A 167 9.92 -16.09 21.43
CA ASP A 167 10.59 -16.95 22.40
C ASP A 167 11.73 -16.25 23.17
N GLN A 168 12.10 -15.02 22.79
CA GLN A 168 13.20 -14.29 23.43
C GLN A 168 12.70 -13.47 24.63
N THR A 169 13.41 -13.55 25.76
CA THR A 169 13.16 -12.71 26.92
C THR A 169 13.80 -11.32 26.76
N ILE A 170 13.16 -10.30 27.36
CA ILE A 170 13.66 -8.91 27.33
C ILE A 170 15.09 -8.81 27.90
N ALA A 171 15.40 -9.58 28.94
CA ALA A 171 16.74 -9.62 29.52
C ALA A 171 17.80 -10.09 28.50
N ASN A 172 17.51 -11.15 27.74
CA ASN A 172 18.43 -11.66 26.72
C ASN A 172 18.59 -10.68 25.55
N ILE A 173 17.52 -9.95 25.20
CA ILE A 173 17.54 -8.91 24.16
C ILE A 173 18.41 -7.72 24.57
N LEU A 174 18.33 -7.28 25.83
CA LEU A 174 19.10 -6.15 26.34
C LEU A 174 20.59 -6.45 26.49
N ILE A 175 20.95 -7.72 26.72
CA ILE A 175 22.35 -8.17 26.82
C ILE A 175 23.00 -8.26 25.43
N ASP A 176 22.22 -8.49 24.37
CA ASP A 176 22.75 -8.63 23.02
C ASP A 176 23.14 -7.28 22.39
N GLU A 177 24.43 -6.92 22.50
CA GLU A 177 25.00 -5.71 21.89
C GLU A 177 24.79 -5.64 20.37
N ARG A 178 24.56 -6.76 19.68
CA ARG A 178 24.33 -6.79 18.22
C ARG A 178 22.99 -6.18 17.83
N LEU A 179 22.03 -6.13 18.75
CA LEU A 179 20.74 -5.48 18.55
C LEU A 179 20.83 -3.96 18.67
N ASN A 180 21.93 -3.45 19.24
CA ASN A 180 22.22 -2.02 19.35
C ASN A 180 22.94 -1.44 18.14
N LYS A 181 23.34 -2.30 17.19
CA LYS A 181 24.03 -1.90 15.96
C LYS A 181 23.04 -1.74 14.81
N THR A 182 22.96 -0.53 14.26
CA THR A 182 22.27 -0.26 13.00
C THR A 182 23.28 -0.05 11.87
N MET A 183 22.83 -0.15 10.62
CA MET A 183 23.71 0.11 9.47
C MET A 183 24.28 1.54 9.51
N LEU A 184 23.54 2.49 10.10
CA LEU A 184 23.99 3.88 10.24
C LEU A 184 25.04 4.04 11.35
N THR A 185 24.84 3.44 12.52
CA THR A 185 25.81 3.54 13.63
C THR A 185 27.13 2.87 13.25
N GLU A 186 27.07 1.70 12.62
CA GLU A 186 28.27 1.00 12.18
C GLU A 186 28.93 1.68 10.97
N PHE A 187 28.18 2.40 10.13
CA PHE A 187 28.80 3.28 9.14
C PHE A 187 29.66 4.36 9.82
N PHE A 188 29.19 4.98 10.91
CA PHE A 188 30.01 5.94 11.65
C PHE A 188 31.22 5.28 12.33
N THR A 189 31.04 4.09 12.90
CA THR A 189 32.15 3.29 13.46
C THR A 189 33.19 2.95 12.38
N LEU A 190 32.74 2.51 11.21
CA LEU A 190 33.58 2.18 10.06
C LEU A 190 34.33 3.42 9.55
N ASN A 191 33.68 4.57 9.44
CA ASN A 191 34.34 5.83 9.08
C ASN A 191 35.36 6.28 10.11
N ARG A 192 35.17 5.96 11.40
CA ARG A 192 36.15 6.27 12.44
C ARG A 192 37.40 5.40 12.31
N ASN A 193 37.21 4.10 12.01
CA ASN A 193 38.26 3.09 12.12
C ASN A 193 38.98 2.80 10.78
N ASP A 194 38.34 3.02 9.63
CA ASP A 194 38.91 2.76 8.31
C ASP A 194 39.03 4.06 7.50
N ALA A 195 40.27 4.44 7.17
CA ALA A 195 40.57 5.62 6.36
C ALA A 195 40.08 5.51 4.91
N LYS A 196 39.88 4.30 4.38
CA LYS A 196 39.31 4.07 3.04
C LYS A 196 37.80 4.31 3.05
N ALA A 197 37.10 3.91 4.11
CA ALA A 197 35.66 4.08 4.24
C ALA A 197 35.23 5.56 4.20
N LYS A 198 36.08 6.47 4.72
CA LYS A 198 35.89 7.93 4.68
C LYS A 198 35.73 8.53 3.27
N ARG A 199 36.13 7.78 2.23
CA ARG A 199 36.07 8.23 0.84
C ARG A 199 34.74 7.90 0.16
N TYR A 200 33.87 7.12 0.81
CA TYR A 200 32.61 6.65 0.23
C TYR A 200 31.41 7.30 0.91
N LEU A 201 30.42 7.69 0.11
CA LEU A 201 29.10 8.07 0.65
C LEU A 201 28.43 6.84 1.25
N TYR A 202 27.50 7.05 2.19
CA TYR A 202 26.74 5.96 2.81
C TYR A 202 26.12 5.00 1.77
N ARG A 203 25.66 5.52 0.63
CA ARG A 203 25.09 4.72 -0.47
C ARG A 203 26.10 3.85 -1.21
N GLU A 204 27.38 4.23 -1.21
CA GLU A 204 28.49 3.59 -1.94
C GLU A 204 29.20 2.54 -1.08
N ILE A 205 28.99 2.57 0.24
CA ILE A 205 29.56 1.59 1.17
C ILE A 205 29.20 0.15 0.82
N PRO A 206 27.95 -0.20 0.45
CA PRO A 206 27.60 -1.57 0.09
C PRO A 206 28.35 -2.12 -1.15
N GLU A 207 28.92 -1.25 -1.98
CA GLU A 207 29.72 -1.64 -3.15
C GLU A 207 31.13 -2.12 -2.75
N HIS A 208 31.60 -1.73 -1.56
CA HIS A 208 32.96 -2.01 -1.07
C HIS A 208 33.00 -2.80 0.23
N TYR A 209 31.95 -2.70 1.04
CA TYR A 209 31.83 -3.32 2.35
C TYR A 209 30.51 -4.08 2.43
N ARG A 210 30.58 -5.32 2.89
CA ARG A 210 29.39 -6.15 3.08
C ARG A 210 29.09 -6.29 4.56
N TRP A 211 27.81 -6.10 4.92
CA TRP A 211 27.34 -6.47 6.24
C TRP A 211 27.29 -8.00 6.38
N ILE A 212 28.19 -8.57 7.18
CA ILE A 212 28.24 -10.00 7.42
C ILE A 212 27.17 -10.36 8.48
N ARG A 213 26.13 -11.06 8.05
CA ARG A 213 25.02 -11.47 8.94
C ARG A 213 25.42 -12.53 9.98
N SER A 214 26.50 -13.28 9.77
CA SER A 214 26.99 -14.29 10.71
C SER A 214 27.66 -13.71 11.95
N GLU A 215 28.01 -12.41 11.96
CA GLU A 215 28.39 -11.69 13.19
C GLU A 215 27.16 -11.27 14.01
N ARG A 216 25.95 -11.71 13.59
CA ARG A 216 24.67 -11.47 14.22
C ARG A 216 23.98 -12.74 14.74
N LEU A 217 24.55 -13.93 14.52
CA LEU A 217 24.10 -15.21 15.10
C LEU A 217 24.97 -15.57 16.30
#